data_AF-A0A1D8A5Q3-F1
#
_entry.id   AF-A0A1D8A5Q3-F1
#
_cell.length_a   1.000
_cell.length_b   1.000
_cell.length_c   1.000
_cell.angle_alpha   90.00
_cell.angle_beta   90.00
_cell.angle_gamma   90.00
#
_symmetry.space_group_name_H-M   'P 1'
#
loop_
_entity.id
_entity.type
_entity.pdbx_description
1 polymer ?
#
loop_
_entity_poly.entity_id
_entity_poly.type
_entity_poly.pdbx_seq_one_letter_code
_entity_poly.pdbx_strand_id
1 'polypeptide(L)'
;MSDPINTYPTQARVISQDRSPAAVARQFEGVFAGQITKIMMETVEQDEQFSGGHGEEMFRGILAEQIGNSIASGKGLGIASAVEAQIIRLQGATNAE
;
A
#
# COMPACT_ATOMS: atom_id res chain seq x y z
N MET A 1 9.26 -45.87 33.77
CA MET A 1 8.09 -45.53 32.94
C MET A 1 8.40 -44.18 32.33
N SER A 2 8.60 -44.16 31.02
CA SER A 2 9.09 -43.01 30.26
C SER A 2 7.94 -42.05 30.00
N ASP A 3 8.01 -40.82 30.50
CA ASP A 3 7.05 -39.78 30.13
C ASP A 3 7.24 -39.41 28.65
N PRO A 4 6.19 -39.38 27.83
CA PRO A 4 6.32 -39.01 26.43
C PRO A 4 6.53 -37.49 26.32
N ILE A 5 7.55 -37.10 25.56
CA ILE A 5 7.74 -35.72 25.11
C ILE A 5 6.56 -35.36 24.20
N ASN A 6 5.66 -34.53 24.72
CA ASN A 6 4.57 -33.97 23.94
C ASN A 6 5.12 -32.86 23.04
N THR A 7 5.48 -33.20 21.81
CA THR A 7 5.87 -32.21 20.80
C THR A 7 4.61 -31.58 20.22
N TYR A 8 4.25 -30.39 20.72
CA TYR A 8 3.24 -29.57 20.06
C TYR A 8 3.75 -29.11 18.70
N PRO A 9 3.06 -29.39 17.57
CA PRO A 9 3.42 -28.78 16.30
C PRO A 9 3.11 -27.29 16.38
N THR A 10 4.14 -26.44 16.36
CA THR A 10 3.98 -25.01 16.07
C THR A 10 3.46 -24.88 14.65
N GLN A 11 2.14 -24.79 14.48
CA GLN A 11 1.57 -24.46 13.18
C GLN A 11 1.98 -23.03 12.84
N ALA A 12 2.77 -22.87 11.78
CA ALA A 12 3.10 -21.56 11.24
C ALA A 12 1.80 -20.86 10.84
N ARG A 13 1.45 -19.77 11.51
CA ARG A 13 0.29 -18.96 11.15
C ARG A 13 0.54 -18.33 9.79
N VAL A 14 -0.14 -18.81 8.77
CA VAL A 14 -0.19 -18.13 7.46
C VAL A 14 -0.92 -16.81 7.67
N ILE A 15 -0.20 -15.69 7.60
CA ILE A 15 -0.82 -14.37 7.53
C ILE A 15 -1.47 -14.27 6.14
N SER A 16 -2.76 -14.53 6.06
CA SER A 16 -3.53 -14.32 4.83
C SER A 16 -3.63 -12.82 4.56
N GLN A 17 -3.18 -12.38 3.39
CA GLN A 17 -3.36 -11.02 2.92
C GLN A 17 -4.85 -10.70 2.84
N ASP A 18 -5.30 -9.61 3.46
CA ASP A 18 -6.70 -9.17 3.40
C ASP A 18 -7.01 -8.71 1.96
N ARG A 19 -7.90 -9.45 1.30
CA ARG A 19 -8.37 -9.17 -0.06
C ARG A 19 -9.79 -8.62 -0.10
N SER A 20 -10.30 -8.10 1.02
CA SER A 20 -11.59 -7.42 1.05
C SER A 20 -11.59 -6.20 0.10
N PRO A 21 -12.74 -5.83 -0.51
CA PRO A 21 -12.85 -4.64 -1.34
C PRO A 21 -12.32 -3.37 -0.65
N ALA A 22 -12.60 -3.22 0.65
CA ALA A 22 -12.09 -2.13 1.47
C ALA A 22 -10.55 -2.11 1.57
N ALA A 23 -9.92 -3.27 1.82
CA ALA A 23 -8.46 -3.39 1.90
C ALA A 23 -7.79 -3.07 0.56
N VAL A 24 -8.34 -3.60 -0.54
CA VAL A 24 -7.84 -3.33 -1.89
C VAL A 24 -8.01 -1.87 -2.27
N ALA A 25 -9.14 -1.25 -1.91
CA ALA A 25 -9.38 0.16 -2.17
C ALA A 25 -8.41 1.09 -1.41
N ARG A 26 -8.09 0.76 -0.15
CA ARG A 26 -7.04 1.48 0.60
C ARG A 26 -5.65 1.28 -0.01
N GLN A 27 -5.33 0.07 -0.47
CA GLN A 27 -4.06 -0.20 -1.14
C GLN A 27 -3.95 0.61 -2.45
N PHE A 28 -5.04 0.68 -3.22
CA PHE A 28 -5.12 1.52 -4.42
C PHE A 28 -4.87 2.99 -4.08
N GLU A 29 -5.51 3.51 -3.03
CA GLU A 29 -5.31 4.88 -2.56
C GLU A 29 -3.86 5.15 -2.17
N GLY A 30 -3.16 4.18 -1.54
CA GLY A 30 -1.73 4.29 -1.22
C GLY A 30 -0.84 4.38 -2.45
N VAL A 31 -1.07 3.54 -3.44
CA VAL A 31 -0.35 3.60 -4.72
C VAL A 31 -0.60 4.94 -5.41
N PHE A 32 -1.86 5.38 -5.47
CA PHE A 32 -2.24 6.66 -6.06
C PHE A 32 -1.57 7.83 -5.34
N ALA A 33 -1.64 7.88 -4.01
CA ALA A 33 -0.97 8.90 -3.20
C ALA A 33 0.55 8.91 -3.43
N GLY A 34 1.17 7.74 -3.60
CA GLY A 34 2.58 7.62 -3.95
C GLY A 34 2.91 8.23 -5.31
N GLN A 35 2.08 8.00 -6.33
CA GLN A 35 2.26 8.61 -7.66
C GLN A 35 2.12 10.13 -7.61
N ILE A 36 1.10 10.65 -6.91
CA ILE A 36 0.94 12.10 -6.74
C ILE A 36 2.14 12.69 -6.00
N THR A 37 2.63 12.01 -4.96
CA THR A 37 3.83 12.43 -4.23
C THR A 37 5.04 12.47 -5.12
N LYS A 38 5.24 11.44 -5.94
CA LYS A 38 6.34 11.40 -6.92
C LYS A 38 6.29 12.59 -7.88
N ILE A 39 5.11 12.87 -8.44
CA ILE A 39 4.91 14.03 -9.33
C ILE A 39 5.24 15.33 -8.59
N MET A 40 4.75 15.52 -7.36
CA MET A 40 5.07 16.71 -6.56
C MET A 40 6.59 16.87 -6.38
N MET A 41 7.30 15.79 -6.05
CA MET A 41 8.76 15.79 -5.88
C MET A 41 9.54 16.01 -7.17
N GLU A 42 8.96 15.68 -8.32
CA GLU A 42 9.53 15.94 -9.65
C GLU A 42 9.26 17.38 -10.13
N THR A 43 8.16 18.00 -9.68
CA THR A 43 7.78 19.38 -10.05
C THR A 43 8.49 20.45 -9.23
N VAL A 44 9.03 20.11 -8.06
CA VAL A 44 9.81 21.05 -7.25
C VAL A 44 11.15 21.29 -7.95
N GLU A 45 11.40 22.55 -8.36
CA GLU A 45 12.70 22.96 -8.88
C GLU A 45 13.78 22.67 -7.85
N GLN A 46 14.76 21.86 -8.24
CA GLN A 46 15.93 21.58 -7.42
C GLN A 46 16.95 22.68 -7.65
N ASP A 47 17.25 23.43 -6.61
CA ASP A 47 18.41 24.31 -6.60
C ASP A 47 19.68 23.44 -6.56
N GLU A 48 20.65 23.71 -7.45
CA GLU A 48 21.92 22.98 -7.51
C GLU A 48 22.66 22.98 -6.15
N GLN A 49 22.44 23.99 -5.32
CA GLN A 49 23.08 24.12 -4.02
C GLN A 49 22.36 23.38 -2.88
N PHE A 50 21.09 22.98 -3.08
CA PHE A 50 20.26 22.30 -2.07
C PHE A 50 19.73 20.94 -2.52
N SER A 51 20.25 20.40 -3.63
CA SER A 51 19.97 19.03 -4.08
C SER A 51 20.83 18.00 -3.34
N GLY A 52 20.24 16.87 -2.96
CA GLY A 52 20.95 15.68 -2.47
C GLY A 52 21.65 14.87 -3.57
N GLY A 53 21.69 15.38 -4.80
CA GLY A 53 22.40 14.82 -5.94
C GLY A 53 21.91 13.42 -6.34
N HIS A 54 22.80 12.62 -6.92
CA HIS A 54 22.47 11.27 -7.41
C HIS A 54 21.91 10.32 -6.33
N GLY A 55 22.28 10.51 -5.06
CA GLY A 55 21.74 9.71 -3.96
C GLY A 55 20.25 9.98 -3.76
N GLU A 56 19.85 11.26 -3.80
CA GLU A 56 18.43 11.64 -3.71
C GLU A 56 17.64 11.10 -4.91
N GLU A 57 18.17 11.22 -6.13
CA GLU A 57 17.52 10.71 -7.35
C GLU A 57 17.19 9.21 -7.26
N MET A 58 18.14 8.41 -6.76
CA MET A 58 17.97 6.95 -6.64
C MET A 58 16.89 6.57 -5.62
N PHE A 59 16.73 7.33 -4.53
CA PHE A 59 15.80 7.01 -3.46
C PHE A 59 14.49 7.80 -3.49
N ARG A 60 14.38 8.84 -4.34
CA ARG A 60 13.19 9.71 -4.46
C ARG A 60 11.91 8.91 -4.67
N GLY A 61 11.94 7.93 -5.57
CA GLY A 61 10.78 7.07 -5.85
C GLY A 61 10.36 6.23 -4.66
N ILE A 62 11.32 5.60 -3.98
CA ILE A 62 11.05 4.79 -2.78
C ILE A 62 10.47 5.66 -1.67
N LEU A 63 11.01 6.86 -1.48
CA LEU A 63 10.49 7.82 -0.50
C LEU A 63 9.05 8.23 -0.85
N ALA A 64 8.77 8.54 -2.12
CA ALA A 64 7.42 8.90 -2.57
C ALA A 64 6.41 7.78 -2.29
N GLU A 65 6.78 6.52 -2.52
CA GLU A 65 5.94 5.37 -2.19
C GLU A 65 5.65 5.27 -0.69
N GLN A 66 6.65 5.44 0.17
CA GLN A 66 6.45 5.38 1.62
C GLN A 66 5.58 6.52 2.13
N ILE A 67 5.75 7.73 1.59
CA ILE A 67 4.87 8.86 1.90
C ILE A 67 3.43 8.54 1.47
N GLY A 68 3.23 8.02 0.25
CA GLY A 68 1.92 7.59 -0.23
C GLY A 68 1.25 6.55 0.66
N ASN A 69 2.01 5.53 1.09
CA ASN A 69 1.54 4.50 2.02
C ASN A 69 1.17 5.09 3.39
N SER A 70 1.95 6.06 3.89
CA SER A 70 1.66 6.75 5.15
C SER A 70 0.36 7.57 5.07
N ILE A 71 0.13 8.25 3.94
CA ILE A 71 -1.11 8.99 3.67
C ILE A 71 -2.31 8.05 3.70
N ALA A 72 -2.24 6.91 2.99
CA ALA A 72 -3.32 5.93 2.93
C ALA A 72 -3.55 5.19 4.26
N SER A 73 -2.51 5.01 5.08
CA SER A 73 -2.62 4.41 6.42
C SER A 73 -3.29 5.35 7.44
N GLY A 74 -3.20 6.67 7.21
CA GLY A 74 -3.83 7.69 8.04
C GLY A 74 -5.29 7.93 7.68
N LYS A 75 -5.66 9.20 7.47
CA LYS A 75 -7.01 9.57 7.04
C LYS A 75 -7.28 9.29 5.55
N GLY A 76 -6.25 9.00 4.76
CA GLY A 76 -6.35 8.85 3.32
C GLY A 76 -6.63 10.16 2.59
N LEU A 77 -6.88 10.06 1.29
CA LEU A 77 -7.33 11.12 0.40
C LEU A 77 -8.86 11.15 0.25
N GLY A 78 -9.55 10.16 0.83
CA GLY A 78 -11.00 10.02 0.78
C GLY A 78 -11.53 9.33 -0.48
N ILE A 79 -10.65 8.75 -1.30
CA ILE A 79 -11.05 8.09 -2.55
C ILE A 79 -11.31 6.59 -2.38
N ALA A 80 -10.82 5.97 -1.29
CA ALA A 80 -10.99 4.54 -1.06
C ALA A 80 -12.45 4.10 -1.04
N SER A 81 -13.37 4.89 -0.46
CA SER A 81 -14.81 4.53 -0.41
C SER A 81 -15.46 4.48 -1.80
N ALA A 82 -15.11 5.42 -2.68
CA ALA A 82 -15.59 5.45 -4.07
C ALA A 82 -15.03 4.28 -4.88
N VAL A 83 -13.75 3.96 -4.67
CA VAL A 83 -13.07 2.82 -5.32
C VAL A 83 -13.65 1.50 -4.83
N GLU A 84 -13.88 1.34 -3.53
CA GLU A 84 -14.53 0.16 -2.95
C GLU A 84 -15.90 -0.08 -3.57
N ALA A 85 -16.74 0.97 -3.65
CA ALA A 85 -18.06 0.87 -4.27
C ALA A 85 -17.96 0.44 -5.74
N GLN A 86 -16.94 0.90 -6.47
CA GLN A 86 -16.70 0.46 -7.85
C GLN A 86 -16.24 -1.00 -7.93
N ILE A 87 -15.36 -1.44 -7.03
CA ILE A 87 -14.91 -2.83 -6.95
C ILE A 87 -16.11 -3.76 -6.72
N ILE A 88 -17.00 -3.42 -5.79
CA ILE A 88 -18.21 -4.21 -5.50
C ILE A 88 -19.15 -4.24 -6.71
N ARG A 89 -19.37 -3.10 -7.38
CA ARG A 89 -20.19 -3.04 -8.60
C ARG A 89 -19.65 -3.96 -9.70
N LEU A 90 -18.34 -3.93 -9.93
CA LEU A 90 -17.70 -4.77 -10.95
C LEU A 90 -17.87 -6.26 -10.62
N GLN A 91 -17.66 -6.66 -9.36
CA GLN A 91 -17.87 -8.05 -8.93
C GLN A 91 -19.33 -8.49 -9.08
N GLY A 92 -20.29 -7.62 -8.74
CA GLY A 92 -21.71 -7.90 -8.91
C GLY A 92 -22.12 -8.09 -10.37
N ALA A 93 -21.50 -7.34 -11.29
CA ALA A 93 -21.72 -7.49 -12.73
C ALA A 93 -21.15 -8.80 -13.28
N THR A 94 -19.94 -9.21 -12.84
CA THR A 94 -19.31 -10.47 -13.31
C THR A 94 -20.05 -11.73 -12.85
N ASN A 95 -20.80 -11.66 -11.75
CA ASN A 95 -21.55 -12.79 -11.20
C ASN A 95 -22.99 -12.90 -11.74
N ALA A 96 -23.44 -11.93 -12.54
CA ALA A 96 -24.80 -11.88 -13.10
C ALA A 96 -24.89 -12.41 -14.55
N GLU A 97 -23.76 -12.83 -15.12
CA GLU A 97 -23.66 -13.63 -16.36
C GLU A 97 -23.59 -15.13 -16.02
#